data_AF-A0AAU9EDL0-F1
#
_entry.id   AF-A0AAU9EDL0-F1
#
_cell.length_a   1.000
_cell.length_b   1.000
_cell.length_c   1.000
_cell.angle_alpha   90.00
_cell.angle_beta   90.00
_cell.angle_gamma   90.00
#
_symmetry.space_group_name_H-M   'P 1'
#
loop_
_entity.id
_entity.type
_entity.pdbx_description
1 polymer ?
#
loop_
_entity_poly.entity_id
_entity_poly.type
_entity_poly.pdbx_seq_one_letter_code
_entity_poly.pdbx_strand_id
1 'polypeptide(L)'
;MKKVFIVGCGAYMESGYGCPGEWRCLKAAALGEGNFDEPVQVMGFHTCHCPGRNTAPNMGVGIKMSGVKPDVIYMSSCMANAKPSCPYGSAQEMADIISAKTGVPVVLGTHDYH
;
A
#
# COMPACT_ATOMS: atom_id res chain seq x y z
N MET A 1 -11.11 -14.10 6.92
CA MET A 1 -10.87 -12.77 6.33
C MET A 1 -9.37 -12.63 6.13
N LYS A 2 -8.91 -12.35 4.91
CA LYS A 2 -7.49 -12.13 4.63
C LYS A 2 -6.98 -10.92 5.41
N LYS A 3 -5.76 -11.01 5.93
CA LYS A 3 -5.07 -9.92 6.60
C LYS A 3 -4.16 -9.26 5.59
N VAL A 4 -4.32 -7.96 5.37
CA VAL A 4 -3.56 -7.23 4.36
C VAL A 4 -2.85 -6.05 4.97
N PHE A 5 -1.73 -5.69 4.38
CA PHE A 5 -1.11 -4.40 4.65
C PHE A 5 -1.27 -3.51 3.41
N ILE A 6 -1.30 -2.20 3.62
CA ILE A 6 -1.33 -1.20 2.55
C ILE A 6 -0.08 -0.33 2.63
N VAL A 7 0.51 0.01 1.49
CA VAL A 7 1.58 0.99 1.36
C VAL A 7 1.10 2.16 0.53
N GLY A 8 1.14 3.37 1.08
CA GLY A 8 0.79 4.59 0.35
C GLY A 8 1.97 5.51 0.12
N CYS A 9 1.93 6.34 -0.93
CA CYS A 9 2.93 7.36 -1.17
C CYS A 9 2.67 8.57 -0.26
N GLY A 10 3.58 8.85 0.69
CA GLY A 10 3.41 9.96 1.64
C GLY A 10 3.23 11.31 0.96
N ALA A 11 3.99 11.59 -0.11
CA ALA A 11 3.85 12.85 -0.85
C ALA A 11 2.42 13.03 -1.42
N TYR A 12 1.81 11.97 -1.92
CA TYR A 12 0.43 12.00 -2.44
C TYR A 12 -0.63 12.00 -1.35
N MET A 13 -0.38 11.33 -0.23
CA MET A 13 -1.30 11.33 0.92
C MET A 13 -1.33 12.71 1.59
N GLU A 14 -0.17 13.38 1.68
CA GLU A 14 -0.04 14.71 2.30
C GLU A 14 -0.56 15.85 1.41
N SER A 15 -0.34 15.76 0.09
CA SER A 15 -0.75 16.80 -0.87
C SER A 15 -2.08 16.50 -1.58
N GLY A 16 -2.58 15.28 -1.46
CA GLY A 16 -3.81 14.84 -2.12
C GLY A 16 -5.05 15.47 -1.53
N TYR A 17 -6.04 15.71 -2.38
CA TYR A 17 -7.36 16.20 -2.00
C TYR A 17 -8.42 15.10 -2.15
N GLY A 18 -9.44 15.08 -1.29
CA GLY A 18 -10.59 14.18 -1.43
C GLY A 18 -10.43 12.77 -0.84
N CYS A 19 -9.30 12.46 -0.20
CA CYS A 19 -9.05 11.18 0.48
C CYS A 19 -8.71 11.33 1.98
N PRO A 20 -9.49 12.09 2.79
CA PRO A 20 -9.18 12.27 4.21
C PRO A 20 -9.16 10.92 4.94
N GLY A 21 -8.09 10.70 5.72
CA GLY A 21 -7.90 9.46 6.48
C GLY A 21 -7.80 8.21 5.60
N GLU A 22 -7.43 8.36 4.33
CA GLU A 22 -7.34 7.29 3.35
C GLU A 22 -8.61 6.46 3.21
N TRP A 23 -9.77 7.11 3.40
CA TRP A 23 -11.07 6.45 3.44
C TRP A 23 -11.35 5.58 2.22
N ARG A 24 -10.81 5.95 1.04
CA ARG A 24 -11.01 5.21 -0.19
C ARG A 24 -10.36 3.83 -0.14
N CYS A 25 -9.11 3.76 0.32
CA CYS A 25 -8.42 2.49 0.51
C CYS A 25 -9.14 1.63 1.56
N LEU A 26 -9.55 2.24 2.68
CA LEU A 26 -10.18 1.54 3.80
C LEU A 26 -11.60 1.06 3.47
N LYS A 27 -12.40 1.86 2.75
CA LYS A 27 -13.73 1.48 2.27
C LYS A 27 -13.63 0.31 1.29
N ALA A 28 -12.74 0.41 0.29
CA ALA A 28 -12.54 -0.66 -0.69
C ALA A 28 -12.14 -1.97 -0.01
N ALA A 29 -11.23 -1.91 0.96
CA ALA A 29 -10.84 -3.08 1.75
C ALA A 29 -12.00 -3.67 2.56
N ALA A 30 -12.82 -2.83 3.21
CA ALA A 30 -13.94 -3.28 4.05
C ALA A 30 -15.11 -3.88 3.24
N LEU A 31 -15.32 -3.40 2.01
CA LEU A 31 -16.41 -3.83 1.14
C LEU A 31 -15.99 -4.89 0.12
N GLY A 32 -14.70 -5.15 -0.07
CA GLY A 32 -14.21 -6.02 -1.14
C GLY A 32 -14.47 -5.41 -2.52
N GLU A 33 -14.11 -4.14 -2.70
CA GLU A 33 -14.27 -3.41 -3.96
C GLU A 33 -12.90 -3.13 -4.60
N GLY A 34 -12.89 -2.81 -5.90
CA GLY A 34 -11.67 -2.44 -6.63
C GLY A 34 -10.73 -3.63 -6.78
N ASN A 35 -9.49 -3.48 -6.32
CA ASN A 35 -8.49 -4.55 -6.39
C ASN A 35 -8.60 -5.56 -5.23
N PHE A 36 -9.58 -5.39 -4.34
CA PHE A 36 -9.89 -6.37 -3.31
C PHE A 36 -11.00 -7.30 -3.82
N ASP A 37 -10.71 -8.58 -4.06
CA ASP A 37 -11.70 -9.57 -4.53
C ASP A 37 -12.76 -9.92 -3.47
N GLU A 38 -12.45 -9.67 -2.20
CA GLU A 38 -13.30 -9.97 -1.04
C GLU A 38 -13.02 -8.96 0.09
N PRO A 39 -13.93 -8.77 1.06
CA PRO A 39 -13.64 -7.99 2.25
C PRO A 39 -12.38 -8.50 2.99
N VAL A 40 -11.47 -7.59 3.28
CA VAL A 40 -10.18 -7.88 3.95
C VAL A 40 -10.01 -7.07 5.23
N GLN A 41 -9.18 -7.59 6.13
CA GLN A 41 -8.79 -6.90 7.35
C GLN A 41 -7.48 -6.16 7.13
N VAL A 42 -7.52 -4.83 7.11
CA VAL A 42 -6.32 -4.00 7.05
C VAL A 42 -5.62 -4.03 8.41
N MET A 43 -4.46 -4.67 8.48
CA MET A 43 -3.67 -4.86 9.71
C MET A 43 -2.48 -3.89 9.82
N GLY A 44 -2.18 -3.18 8.73
CA GLY A 44 -1.11 -2.20 8.69
C GLY A 44 -1.28 -1.26 7.51
N PHE A 45 -0.98 0.01 7.72
CA PHE A 45 -0.90 1.01 6.67
C PHE A 45 0.43 1.74 6.82
N HIS A 46 1.33 1.56 5.86
CA HIS A 46 2.63 2.22 5.85
C HIS A 46 2.66 3.37 4.85
N THR A 47 3.12 4.52 5.33
CA THR A 47 3.37 5.68 4.49
C THR A 47 4.83 5.68 4.01
N CYS A 48 5.04 5.55 2.71
CA CYS A 48 6.34 5.71 2.06
C CYS A 48 6.84 7.15 2.22
N HIS A 49 8.10 7.32 2.61
CA HIS A 49 8.74 8.64 2.73
C HIS A 49 9.85 8.79 1.71
N CYS A 50 9.85 9.89 0.95
CA CYS A 50 10.87 10.17 -0.06
C CYS A 50 12.29 10.11 0.55
N PRO A 51 13.27 9.45 -0.09
CA PRO A 51 13.25 8.88 -1.44
C PRO A 51 12.80 7.40 -1.52
N GLY A 52 11.98 6.93 -0.59
CA GLY A 52 11.40 5.59 -0.56
C GLY A 52 12.24 4.53 0.16
N ARG A 53 13.46 4.87 0.60
CA ARG A 53 14.44 3.94 1.21
C ARG A 53 13.91 3.19 2.44
N ASN A 54 13.02 3.80 3.21
CA ASN A 54 12.50 3.21 4.43
C ASN A 54 11.35 2.23 4.19
N THR A 55 10.73 2.23 3.00
CA THR A 55 9.49 1.52 2.71
C THR A 55 9.61 0.02 2.92
N ALA A 56 10.45 -0.67 2.14
CA ALA A 56 10.58 -2.13 2.25
C ALA A 56 11.14 -2.59 3.61
N PRO A 57 12.16 -1.94 4.21
CA PRO A 57 12.60 -2.26 5.57
C PRO A 57 11.51 -2.10 6.63
N ASN A 58 10.75 -1.01 6.59
CA ASN A 58 9.67 -0.75 7.57
C ASN A 58 8.51 -1.73 7.41
N MET A 59 8.20 -2.16 6.18
CA MET A 59 7.25 -3.24 5.96
C MET A 59 7.71 -4.53 6.64
N GLY A 60 8.98 -4.92 6.45
CA GLY A 60 9.54 -6.11 7.09
C GLY A 60 9.55 -6.01 8.63
N VAL A 61 9.94 -4.86 9.17
CA VAL A 61 9.91 -4.62 10.63
C VAL A 61 8.48 -4.62 11.16
N GLY A 62 7.53 -3.99 10.46
CA GLY A 62 6.11 -3.98 10.81
C GLY A 62 5.52 -5.38 10.90
N ILE A 63 5.82 -6.22 9.91
CA ILE A 63 5.44 -7.65 9.91
C ILE A 63 6.03 -8.37 11.13
N LYS A 64 7.33 -8.19 11.38
CA LYS A 64 8.03 -8.84 12.50
C LYS A 64 7.49 -8.40 13.87
N MET A 65 7.36 -7.10 14.09
CA MET A 65 7.05 -6.51 15.40
C MET A 65 5.56 -6.63 15.76
N SER A 66 4.67 -6.63 14.76
CA SER A 66 3.25 -6.89 14.99
C SER A 66 2.93 -8.37 15.24
N GLY A 67 3.85 -9.28 14.88
CA GLY A 67 3.58 -10.72 14.86
C GLY A 67 2.56 -11.13 13.80
N VAL A 68 2.27 -10.25 12.82
CA VAL A 68 1.28 -10.49 11.77
C VAL A 68 1.98 -10.53 10.42
N LYS A 69 2.01 -11.72 9.80
CA LYS A 69 2.35 -11.86 8.38
C LYS A 69 1.09 -11.64 7.54
N PRO A 70 0.99 -10.56 6.75
CA PRO A 70 -0.14 -10.37 5.84
C PRO A 70 -0.11 -11.40 4.72
N ASP A 71 -1.30 -11.73 4.20
CA ASP A 71 -1.48 -12.60 3.04
C ASP A 71 -1.01 -11.89 1.76
N VAL A 72 -1.28 -10.58 1.65
CA VAL A 72 -0.96 -9.72 0.51
C VAL A 72 -0.66 -8.31 1.01
N ILE A 73 0.27 -7.62 0.33
CA ILE A 73 0.49 -6.18 0.49
C ILE A 73 -0.11 -5.47 -0.73
N TYR A 74 -0.92 -4.44 -0.49
CA TYR A 74 -1.45 -3.59 -1.56
C TYR A 74 -0.69 -2.27 -1.58
N MET A 75 -0.32 -1.79 -2.76
CA MET A 75 0.05 -0.38 -2.90
C MET A 75 -1.20 0.45 -3.15
N SER A 76 -1.32 1.61 -2.49
CA SER A 76 -2.47 2.48 -2.69
C SER A 76 -2.61 2.91 -4.14
N SER A 77 -3.84 3.16 -4.59
CA SER A 77 -4.08 3.65 -5.96
C SER A 77 -3.39 4.98 -6.24
N CYS A 78 -3.24 5.86 -5.25
CA CYS A 78 -2.49 7.11 -5.41
C CYS A 78 -0.98 6.90 -5.59
N MET A 79 -0.42 5.81 -5.07
CA MET A 79 0.98 5.43 -5.30
C MET A 79 1.16 4.70 -6.62
N ALA A 80 0.28 3.74 -6.93
CA ALA A 80 0.34 2.93 -8.14
C ALA A 80 0.10 3.77 -9.42
N ASN A 81 -0.81 4.74 -9.35
CA ASN A 81 -1.26 5.55 -10.49
C ASN A 81 -0.77 7.01 -10.41
N ALA A 82 0.26 7.28 -9.62
CA ALA A 82 0.80 8.61 -9.38
C ALA A 82 1.07 9.40 -10.68
N LYS A 83 0.48 10.58 -10.81
CA LYS A 83 0.73 11.57 -11.87
C LYS A 83 0.83 12.97 -11.27
N PRO A 84 2.05 13.56 -11.17
CA PRO A 84 3.34 13.09 -11.69
C PRO A 84 3.88 11.80 -11.06
N SER A 85 4.53 10.95 -11.87
CA SER A 85 5.12 9.69 -11.38
C SER A 85 6.26 9.93 -10.38
N CYS A 86 6.55 8.92 -9.55
CA CYS A 86 7.67 8.98 -8.62
C CYS A 86 9.02 9.19 -9.34
N PRO A 87 9.87 10.14 -8.91
CA PRO A 87 11.16 10.40 -9.54
C PRO A 87 12.25 9.39 -9.16
N TYR A 88 12.00 8.52 -8.17
CA TYR A 88 12.97 7.57 -7.62
C TYR A 88 12.80 6.13 -8.13
N GLY A 89 11.78 5.86 -8.93
CA GLY A 89 11.47 4.53 -9.46
C GLY A 89 9.99 4.35 -9.75
N SER A 90 9.68 3.33 -10.53
CA SER A 90 8.33 2.94 -10.87
C SER A 90 7.60 2.25 -9.71
N ALA A 91 6.27 2.24 -9.79
CA ALA A 91 5.41 1.48 -8.89
C ALA A 91 5.78 -0.02 -8.88
N GLN A 92 6.07 -0.60 -10.04
CA GLN A 92 6.43 -2.02 -10.16
C GLN A 92 7.78 -2.32 -9.49
N GLU A 93 8.80 -1.50 -9.72
CA GLU A 93 10.11 -1.69 -9.07
C GLU A 93 9.98 -1.65 -7.54
N MET A 94 9.15 -0.74 -7.01
CA MET A 94 8.91 -0.71 -5.57
C MET A 94 8.18 -1.96 -5.07
N ALA A 95 7.18 -2.44 -5.81
CA ALA A 95 6.48 -3.68 -5.48
C ALA A 95 7.43 -4.88 -5.45
N ASP A 96 8.33 -4.98 -6.41
CA ASP A 96 9.33 -6.04 -6.48
C ASP A 96 10.31 -5.98 -5.31
N ILE A 97 10.77 -4.78 -4.93
CA ILE A 97 11.65 -4.57 -3.76
C ILE A 97 10.93 -4.96 -2.45
N ILE A 98 9.67 -4.57 -2.28
CA ILE A 98 8.89 -4.93 -1.08
C ILE A 98 8.66 -6.44 -1.04
N SER A 99 8.27 -7.04 -2.15
CA SER A 99 8.04 -8.48 -2.29
C SER A 99 9.32 -9.26 -1.96
N ALA A 100 10.46 -8.90 -2.56
CA ALA A 100 11.74 -9.54 -2.30
C ALA A 100 12.19 -9.40 -0.84
N LYS A 101 11.92 -8.26 -0.19
CA LYS A 101 12.29 -8.02 1.21
C LYS A 101 11.41 -8.77 2.21
N THR A 102 10.12 -8.91 1.92
CA THR A 102 9.12 -9.42 2.88
C THR A 102 8.69 -10.86 2.61
N GLY A 103 8.90 -11.36 1.40
CA GLY A 103 8.37 -12.65 0.94
C GLY A 103 6.84 -12.68 0.90
N VAL A 104 6.19 -11.53 0.73
CA VAL A 104 4.73 -11.37 0.63
C VAL A 104 4.41 -10.79 -0.75
N PRO A 105 3.43 -11.34 -1.48
CA PRO A 105 3.03 -10.80 -2.78
C PRO A 105 2.53 -9.36 -2.66
N VAL A 106 2.85 -8.55 -3.67
CA VAL A 106 2.45 -7.14 -3.73
C VAL A 106 1.51 -6.92 -4.91
N VAL A 107 0.36 -6.31 -4.67
CA VAL A 107 -0.64 -5.94 -5.68
C VAL A 107 -0.65 -4.42 -5.84
N LEU A 108 -0.69 -3.94 -7.09
CA LEU A 108 -0.73 -2.52 -7.39
C LEU A 108 -2.16 -1.99 -7.35
N GLY A 109 -2.38 -0.90 -6.61
CA GLY A 109 -3.68 -0.23 -6.50
C GLY A 109 -4.61 -0.89 -5.47
N THR A 110 -5.53 -0.11 -4.94
CA THR A 110 -6.52 -0.52 -3.93
C THR A 110 -7.96 -0.35 -4.42
N HIS A 111 -8.24 0.72 -5.15
CA HIS A 111 -9.57 1.07 -5.63
C HIS A 111 -9.53 1.79 -6.99
N ASP A 112 -10.67 1.79 -7.68
CA ASP A 112 -10.79 2.39 -9.03
C ASP A 112 -11.44 3.78 -9.03
N TYR A 113 -11.99 4.23 -7.91
CA TYR A 113 -12.65 5.54 -7.83
C TYR A 113 -11.67 6.70 -7.60
N HIS A 114 -11.99 7.85 -8.18
CA HIS A 114 -11.16 9.07 -8.22
C HIS A 114 -11.43 10.06 -7.09
#